data_AF-A0A135VXG7-F1
#
_entry.id   AF-A0A135VXG7-F1
#
_cell.length_a   1.000
_cell.length_b   1.000
_cell.length_c   1.000
_cell.angle_alpha   90.00
_cell.angle_beta   90.00
_cell.angle_gamma   90.00
#
_symmetry.space_group_name_H-M   'P 1'
#
loop_
_entity.id
_entity.type
_entity.pdbx_description
1 polymer ?
#
loop_
_entity_poly.entity_id
_entity_poly.type
_entity_poly.pdbx_seq_one_letter_code
_entity_poly.pdbx_strand_id
1 'polypeptide(L)'
;MTIKQEFMRSWRFVSRPAESFEAVTGAQSYWEIGRYYLVLNVVLAVLTPITVFLGFPCDIVHAGTNAQMGAYLYSPFLENITGLSRYLWIGLITYAGNVLKFPILGLMFHGFAMVLKGSGSLVDSFKVSVYAAAPVLLLGWIPYFGLISGLWVGYLYVLGFWKLHETGLGPTIALVNFMIGVQIAWAFVFGWILSPV
;
A
#
# COMPACT_ATOMS: atom_id res chain seq x y z
N MET A 1 -11.82 -9.91 -16.32
CA MET A 1 -10.85 -8.83 -16.59
C MET A 1 -9.46 -9.44 -16.72
N THR A 2 -8.63 -8.96 -17.65
CA THR A 2 -7.28 -9.50 -17.93
C THR A 2 -6.20 -8.77 -17.13
N ILE A 3 -5.00 -9.37 -16.96
CA ILE A 3 -3.86 -8.75 -16.27
C ILE A 3 -3.52 -7.37 -16.88
N LYS A 4 -3.57 -7.27 -18.21
CA LYS A 4 -3.37 -6.00 -18.93
C LYS A 4 -4.36 -4.92 -18.49
N GLN A 5 -5.63 -5.29 -18.25
CA GLN A 5 -6.65 -4.34 -17.82
C GLN A 5 -6.39 -3.85 -16.39
N GLU A 6 -5.95 -4.72 -15.47
CA GLU A 6 -5.60 -4.29 -14.12
C GLU A 6 -4.41 -3.34 -14.13
N PHE A 7 -3.36 -3.65 -14.88
CA PHE A 7 -2.19 -2.79 -15.00
C PHE A 7 -2.56 -1.39 -15.56
N MET A 8 -3.36 -1.34 -16.63
CA MET A 8 -3.82 -0.08 -17.20
C MET A 8 -4.70 0.70 -16.23
N ARG A 9 -5.53 0.02 -15.43
CA ARG A 9 -6.32 0.65 -14.38
C ARG A 9 -5.43 1.25 -13.29
N SER A 10 -4.39 0.55 -12.86
CA SER A 10 -3.41 1.07 -11.92
C SER A 10 -2.67 2.28 -12.44
N TRP A 11 -2.25 2.25 -13.71
CA TRP A 11 -1.63 3.40 -14.35
C TRP A 11 -2.56 4.62 -14.41
N ARG A 12 -3.88 4.44 -14.55
CA ARG A 12 -4.85 5.54 -14.45
C ARG A 12 -4.93 6.10 -13.04
N PHE A 13 -4.89 5.27 -11.99
CA PHE A 13 -4.80 5.76 -10.61
C PHE A 13 -3.52 6.54 -10.33
N VAL A 14 -2.42 6.21 -11.03
CA VAL A 14 -1.18 6.99 -10.96
C VAL A 14 -1.34 8.30 -11.74
N SER A 15 -1.68 8.23 -13.03
CA SER A 15 -1.65 9.38 -13.95
C SER A 15 -2.85 10.32 -13.88
N ARG A 16 -4.04 9.82 -13.54
CA ARG A 16 -5.33 10.54 -13.51
C ARG A 16 -6.18 10.12 -12.31
N PRO A 17 -5.73 10.43 -11.09
CA PRO A 17 -6.30 9.85 -9.88
C PRO A 17 -7.73 10.31 -9.59
N ALA A 18 -8.04 11.58 -9.77
CA ALA A 18 -9.39 12.11 -9.52
C ALA A 18 -10.44 11.45 -10.44
N GLU A 19 -10.17 11.40 -11.76
CA GLU A 19 -11.00 10.69 -12.74
C GLU A 19 -11.14 9.21 -12.40
N SER A 20 -10.06 8.59 -11.92
CA SER A 20 -10.06 7.15 -11.59
C SER A 20 -10.91 6.82 -10.36
N PHE A 21 -10.88 7.67 -9.33
CA PHE A 21 -11.76 7.51 -8.16
C PHE A 21 -13.22 7.75 -8.53
N GLU A 22 -13.50 8.73 -9.38
CA GLU A 22 -14.86 9.00 -9.86
C GLU A 22 -15.41 7.82 -10.68
N ALA A 23 -14.58 7.21 -11.52
CA ALA A 23 -14.95 6.04 -12.34
C ALA A 23 -15.21 4.76 -11.52
N VAL A 24 -14.89 4.73 -10.23
CA VAL A 24 -15.14 3.58 -9.34
C VAL A 24 -16.17 3.90 -8.25
N THR A 25 -16.86 5.02 -8.36
CA THR A 25 -18.06 5.31 -7.57
C THR A 25 -19.18 4.30 -7.90
N GLY A 26 -20.05 4.01 -6.93
CA GLY A 26 -21.12 3.03 -7.09
C GLY A 26 -20.72 1.59 -6.74
N ALA A 27 -21.59 0.61 -7.04
CA ALA A 27 -21.41 -0.76 -6.57
C ALA A 27 -20.22 -1.46 -7.28
N GLN A 28 -19.31 -2.04 -6.48
CA GLN A 28 -18.30 -3.00 -6.93
C GLN A 28 -18.27 -4.18 -5.95
N SER A 29 -17.89 -5.35 -6.43
CA SER A 29 -17.73 -6.51 -5.54
C SER A 29 -16.39 -6.46 -4.80
N TYR A 30 -16.35 -6.99 -3.57
CA TYR A 30 -15.10 -7.19 -2.83
C TYR A 30 -14.10 -8.04 -3.63
N TRP A 31 -14.60 -9.01 -4.41
CA TRP A 31 -13.76 -9.86 -5.24
C TRP A 31 -13.03 -9.08 -6.32
N GLU A 32 -13.68 -8.13 -7.00
CA GLU A 32 -13.01 -7.31 -8.02
C GLU A 32 -11.91 -6.44 -7.43
N ILE A 33 -12.18 -5.83 -6.27
CA ILE A 33 -11.22 -5.00 -5.54
C ILE A 33 -10.03 -5.85 -5.07
N GLY A 34 -10.32 -6.98 -4.43
CA GLY A 34 -9.31 -7.93 -3.93
C GLY A 34 -8.45 -8.50 -5.06
N ARG A 35 -9.07 -8.93 -6.17
CA ARG A 35 -8.33 -9.45 -7.33
C ARG A 35 -7.38 -8.40 -7.92
N TYR A 36 -7.82 -7.14 -8.05
CA TYR A 36 -6.94 -6.05 -8.48
C TYR A 36 -5.73 -5.92 -7.56
N TYR A 37 -5.96 -5.91 -6.24
CA TYR A 37 -4.89 -5.80 -5.24
C TYR A 37 -3.91 -6.97 -5.34
N LEU A 38 -4.42 -8.20 -5.41
CA LEU A 38 -3.62 -9.43 -5.48
C LEU A 38 -2.71 -9.44 -6.72
N VAL A 39 -3.26 -9.09 -7.89
CA VAL A 39 -2.50 -9.06 -9.16
C VAL A 39 -1.34 -8.07 -9.09
N LEU A 40 -1.56 -6.88 -8.55
CA LEU A 40 -0.50 -5.87 -8.43
C LEU A 40 0.51 -6.19 -7.34
N ASN A 41 0.06 -6.81 -6.26
CA ASN A 41 0.94 -7.24 -5.19
C ASN A 41 1.98 -8.27 -5.68
N VAL A 42 1.66 -9.05 -6.72
CA VAL A 42 2.66 -9.92 -7.39
C VAL A 42 3.81 -9.09 -7.96
N VAL A 43 3.55 -7.94 -8.57
CA VAL A 43 4.59 -7.07 -9.14
C VAL A 43 5.57 -6.65 -8.04
N LEU A 44 5.04 -6.11 -6.94
CA LEU A 44 5.86 -5.70 -5.80
C LEU A 44 6.64 -6.89 -5.20
N ALA A 45 5.97 -8.03 -5.00
CA ALA A 45 6.56 -9.22 -4.39
C ALA A 45 7.67 -9.87 -5.24
N VAL A 46 7.57 -9.80 -6.57
CA VAL A 46 8.59 -10.34 -7.48
C VAL A 46 9.77 -9.38 -7.62
N LEU A 47 9.51 -8.07 -7.69
CA LEU A 47 10.56 -7.08 -7.96
C LEU A 47 11.36 -6.70 -6.70
N THR A 48 10.76 -6.77 -5.51
CA THR A 48 11.47 -6.52 -4.24
C THR A 48 12.71 -7.39 -4.02
N PRO A 49 12.65 -8.74 -4.14
CA PRO A 49 13.86 -9.55 -3.95
C PRO A 49 14.93 -9.28 -5.01
N ILE A 50 14.55 -8.86 -6.22
CA ILE A 50 15.50 -8.47 -7.27
C ILE A 50 16.24 -7.20 -6.85
N THR A 51 15.55 -6.19 -6.32
CA THR A 51 16.23 -4.97 -5.87
C THR A 51 17.13 -5.19 -4.67
N VAL A 52 16.73 -6.08 -3.76
CA VAL A 52 17.60 -6.51 -2.65
C VAL A 52 18.82 -7.27 -3.15
N PHE A 53 18.65 -8.15 -4.14
CA PHE A 53 19.77 -8.85 -4.78
C PHE A 53 20.76 -7.88 -5.44
N LEU A 54 20.27 -6.77 -6.01
CA LEU A 54 21.10 -5.70 -6.58
C LEU A 54 21.77 -4.80 -5.53
N GLY A 55 21.61 -5.08 -4.23
CA GLY A 55 22.30 -4.39 -3.15
C GLY A 55 21.51 -3.25 -2.50
N PHE A 56 20.25 -3.04 -2.85
CA PHE A 56 19.40 -2.03 -2.21
C PHE A 56 18.65 -2.62 -1.01
N PRO A 57 18.79 -2.05 0.20
CA PRO A 57 18.04 -2.54 1.37
C PRO A 57 16.53 -2.23 1.22
N CYS A 58 15.69 -2.84 2.07
CA CYS A 58 14.29 -2.44 2.22
C CYS A 58 14.11 -1.67 3.53
N ASP A 59 14.48 -0.39 3.52
CA ASP A 59 14.25 0.56 4.61
C ASP A 59 13.15 1.58 4.25
N ILE A 60 12.97 2.61 5.08
CA ILE A 60 11.95 3.65 4.88
C ILE A 60 12.07 4.41 3.54
N VAL A 61 13.28 4.50 2.99
CA VAL A 61 13.56 5.24 1.75
C VAL A 61 13.37 4.34 0.53
N HIS A 62 13.77 3.08 0.65
CA HIS A 62 13.85 2.14 -0.47
C HIS A 62 12.60 1.24 -0.60
N ALA A 63 11.83 1.03 0.47
CA ALA A 63 10.62 0.21 0.44
C ALA A 63 9.35 1.06 0.35
N GLY A 64 8.38 0.63 -0.47
CA GLY A 64 7.05 1.24 -0.54
C GLY A 64 6.06 0.74 0.51
N THR A 65 6.34 -0.38 1.19
CA THR A 65 5.44 -0.98 2.19
C THR A 65 6.18 -1.50 3.42
N ASN A 66 5.50 -1.46 4.57
CA ASN A 66 5.96 -2.13 5.79
C ASN A 66 6.08 -3.66 5.63
N ALA A 67 5.42 -4.27 4.64
CA ALA A 67 5.57 -5.70 4.37
C ALA A 67 6.93 -6.03 3.76
N GLN A 68 7.43 -5.20 2.83
CA GLN A 68 8.79 -5.33 2.28
C GLN A 68 9.86 -5.16 3.37
N MET A 69 9.73 -4.14 4.22
CA MET A 69 10.67 -3.90 5.33
C MET A 69 10.71 -5.10 6.30
N GLY A 70 9.53 -5.61 6.70
CA GLY A 70 9.45 -6.81 7.54
C GLY A 70 10.02 -8.04 6.85
N ALA A 71 9.71 -8.25 5.56
CA ALA A 71 10.23 -9.36 4.79
C ALA A 71 11.76 -9.36 4.74
N TYR A 72 12.36 -8.20 4.49
CA TYR A 72 13.81 -8.01 4.50
C TYR A 72 14.42 -8.32 5.86
N LEU A 73 13.83 -7.79 6.95
CA LEU A 73 14.29 -8.02 8.32
C LEU A 73 14.27 -9.51 8.73
N TYR A 74 13.19 -10.24 8.40
CA TYR A 74 13.00 -11.62 8.87
C TYR A 74 13.54 -12.69 7.90
N SER A 75 13.81 -12.34 6.64
CA SER A 75 14.29 -13.31 5.64
C SER A 75 15.61 -14.04 5.99
N PRO A 76 16.62 -13.42 6.65
CA PRO A 76 17.84 -14.14 7.03
C PRO A 76 17.58 -15.21 8.09
N PHE A 77 16.69 -14.94 9.04
CA PHE A 77 16.28 -15.92 10.04
C PHE A 77 15.61 -17.13 9.38
N LEU A 78 14.70 -16.88 8.43
CA LEU A 78 14.02 -17.95 7.69
C LEU A 78 14.97 -18.76 6.81
N GLU A 79 15.92 -18.11 6.15
CA GLU A 79 16.98 -18.81 5.41
C GLU A 79 17.78 -19.74 6.32
N ASN A 80 18.16 -19.27 7.52
CA ASN A 80 18.91 -20.09 8.48
C ASN A 80 18.12 -21.33 8.96
N ILE A 81 16.81 -21.22 9.20
CA ILE A 81 16.02 -22.35 9.71
C ILE A 81 15.47 -23.27 8.61
N THR A 82 15.34 -22.79 7.37
CA THR A 82 14.74 -23.56 6.27
C THR A 82 15.73 -24.00 5.19
N GLY A 83 16.91 -23.39 5.14
CA GLY A 83 17.88 -23.59 4.06
C GLY A 83 17.48 -22.99 2.71
N LEU A 84 16.28 -22.40 2.60
CA LEU A 84 15.81 -21.75 1.38
C LEU A 84 16.32 -20.31 1.29
N SER A 85 16.62 -19.85 0.07
CA SER A 85 17.16 -18.51 -0.17
C SER A 85 16.34 -17.40 0.48
N ARG A 86 17.01 -16.46 1.15
CA ARG A 86 16.37 -15.25 1.71
C ARG A 86 15.56 -14.47 0.67
N TYR A 87 15.99 -14.45 -0.59
CA TYR A 87 15.29 -13.73 -1.66
C TYR A 87 13.93 -14.35 -1.98
N LEU A 88 13.80 -15.68 -1.88
CA LEU A 88 12.51 -16.35 -1.97
C LEU A 88 11.60 -15.91 -0.82
N TRP A 89 12.12 -15.90 0.41
CA TRP A 89 11.38 -15.46 1.59
C TRP A 89 10.94 -14.01 1.51
N ILE A 90 11.79 -13.12 1.00
CA ILE A 90 11.45 -11.70 0.79
C ILE A 90 10.19 -11.57 -0.07
N GLY A 91 10.15 -12.28 -1.21
CA GLY A 91 8.99 -12.24 -2.10
C GLY A 91 7.73 -12.82 -1.46
N LEU A 92 7.83 -14.00 -0.83
CA LEU A 92 6.69 -14.67 -0.20
C LEU A 92 6.08 -13.86 0.95
N ILE A 93 6.92 -13.31 1.84
CA ILE A 93 6.47 -12.53 2.99
C ILE A 93 5.95 -11.17 2.55
N THR A 94 6.56 -10.53 1.55
CA THR A 94 6.03 -9.28 0.99
C THR A 94 4.61 -9.50 0.47
N TYR A 95 4.41 -10.56 -0.32
CA TYR A 95 3.09 -10.90 -0.84
C TYR A 95 2.09 -11.18 0.29
N ALA A 96 2.41 -12.16 1.16
CA ALA A 96 1.52 -12.58 2.24
C ALA A 96 1.22 -11.45 3.23
N GLY A 97 2.23 -10.67 3.62
CA GLY A 97 2.09 -9.56 4.54
C GLY A 97 1.15 -8.47 4.02
N ASN A 98 1.20 -8.16 2.73
CA ASN A 98 0.28 -7.23 2.09
C ASN A 98 -1.15 -7.78 2.04
N VAL A 99 -1.32 -9.06 1.69
CA VAL A 99 -2.64 -9.73 1.69
C VAL A 99 -3.27 -9.76 3.08
N LEU A 100 -2.49 -10.06 4.13
CA LEU A 100 -2.99 -10.12 5.50
C LEU A 100 -3.38 -8.74 6.04
N LYS A 101 -2.71 -7.67 5.60
CA LYS A 101 -3.03 -6.29 6.00
C LYS A 101 -4.28 -5.73 5.34
N PHE A 102 -4.64 -6.23 4.15
CA PHE A 102 -5.73 -5.69 3.35
C PHE A 102 -7.09 -5.60 4.09
N PRO A 103 -7.59 -6.65 4.76
CA PRO A 103 -8.86 -6.57 5.52
C PRO A 103 -8.81 -5.55 6.65
N ILE A 104 -7.67 -5.48 7.35
CA ILE A 104 -7.45 -4.57 8.48
C ILE A 104 -7.51 -3.12 7.99
N LEU A 105 -6.83 -2.81 6.88
CA LEU A 105 -6.82 -1.47 6.30
C LEU A 105 -8.21 -1.03 5.82
N GLY A 106 -8.97 -1.92 5.17
CA GLY A 106 -10.33 -1.61 4.72
C GLY A 106 -11.26 -1.26 5.88
N LEU A 107 -11.23 -2.05 6.97
CA LEU A 107 -12.02 -1.79 8.17
C LEU A 107 -11.57 -0.52 8.90
N MET A 108 -10.26 -0.30 9.04
CA MET A 108 -9.71 0.90 9.65
C MET A 108 -10.14 2.16 8.89
N PHE A 109 -10.07 2.13 7.56
CA PHE A 109 -10.49 3.25 6.71
C PHE A 109 -11.99 3.49 6.79
N HIS A 110 -12.78 2.43 6.98
CA HIS A 110 -14.20 2.60 7.24
C HIS A 110 -14.45 3.32 8.56
N GLY A 111 -13.74 2.95 9.63
CA GLY A 111 -13.77 3.68 10.90
C GLY A 111 -13.43 5.16 10.73
N PHE A 112 -12.40 5.47 9.95
CA PHE A 112 -12.04 6.85 9.61
C PHE A 112 -13.11 7.60 8.84
N ALA A 113 -13.73 6.96 7.84
CA ALA A 113 -14.86 7.56 7.13
C ALA A 113 -16.01 7.90 8.08
N MET A 114 -16.31 7.02 9.04
CA MET A 114 -17.36 7.26 10.05
C MET A 114 -17.01 8.44 10.97
N VAL A 115 -15.75 8.58 11.40
CA VAL A 115 -15.28 9.74 12.17
C VAL A 115 -15.44 11.04 11.38
N LEU A 116 -15.16 10.99 10.08
CA LEU A 116 -15.33 12.12 9.15
C LEU A 116 -16.79 12.36 8.74
N LYS A 117 -17.75 11.58 9.27
CA LYS A 117 -19.17 11.61 8.92
C LYS A 117 -19.44 11.39 7.42
N GLY A 118 -18.61 10.58 6.77
CA GLY A 118 -18.77 10.21 5.37
C GLY A 118 -19.95 9.25 5.14
N SER A 119 -20.56 9.32 3.96
CA SER A 119 -21.76 8.55 3.57
C SER A 119 -21.46 7.21 2.89
N GLY A 120 -20.21 7.00 2.45
CA GLY A 120 -19.81 5.83 1.66
C GLY A 120 -19.84 4.50 2.43
N SER A 121 -19.98 3.41 1.68
CA SER A 121 -20.13 2.05 2.22
C SER A 121 -18.80 1.45 2.69
N LEU A 122 -18.84 0.28 3.35
CA LEU A 122 -17.64 -0.48 3.68
C LEU A 122 -16.83 -0.85 2.42
N VAL A 123 -17.51 -1.20 1.32
CA VAL A 123 -16.88 -1.49 0.03
C VAL A 123 -16.05 -0.28 -0.43
N ASP A 124 -16.56 0.93 -0.24
CA ASP A 124 -15.87 2.16 -0.63
C ASP A 124 -14.57 2.35 0.16
N SER A 125 -14.55 2.00 1.45
CA SER A 125 -13.32 2.04 2.27
C SER A 125 -12.27 1.05 1.78
N PHE A 126 -12.69 -0.12 1.30
CA PHE A 126 -11.82 -1.10 0.64
C PHE A 126 -11.30 -0.60 -0.72
N LYS A 127 -12.10 0.15 -1.48
CA LYS A 127 -11.61 0.81 -2.70
C LYS A 127 -10.56 1.88 -2.37
N VAL A 128 -10.78 2.68 -1.32
CA VAL A 128 -9.79 3.67 -0.87
C VAL A 128 -8.47 2.97 -0.52
N SER A 129 -8.50 1.90 0.29
CA SER A 129 -7.27 1.21 0.70
C SER A 129 -6.50 0.57 -0.46
N VAL A 130 -7.21 0.03 -1.46
CA VAL A 130 -6.59 -0.69 -2.58
C VAL A 130 -6.15 0.21 -3.71
N TYR A 131 -7.02 1.12 -4.16
CA TYR A 131 -6.70 1.93 -5.33
C TYR A 131 -5.67 3.01 -5.00
N ALA A 132 -5.68 3.54 -3.76
CA ALA A 132 -4.62 4.44 -3.33
C ALA A 132 -3.26 3.74 -3.19
N ALA A 133 -3.22 2.42 -2.98
CA ALA A 133 -1.97 1.66 -2.94
C ALA A 133 -1.33 1.45 -4.33
N ALA A 134 -2.02 1.79 -5.43
CA ALA A 134 -1.55 1.52 -6.78
C ALA A 134 -0.13 2.04 -7.09
N PRO A 135 0.26 3.28 -6.73
CA PRO A 135 1.63 3.77 -6.98
C PRO A 135 2.67 2.91 -6.27
N VAL A 136 2.42 2.52 -5.01
CA VAL A 136 3.33 1.68 -4.23
C VAL A 136 3.42 0.26 -4.79
N LEU A 137 2.30 -0.36 -5.16
CA LEU A 137 2.32 -1.73 -5.69
C LEU A 137 3.01 -1.82 -7.06
N LEU A 138 2.94 -0.75 -7.87
CA LEU A 138 3.60 -0.69 -9.17
C LEU A 138 5.06 -0.26 -9.12
N LEU A 139 5.39 0.71 -8.28
CA LEU A 139 6.65 1.46 -8.33
C LEU A 139 7.43 1.43 -7.02
N GLY A 140 6.85 0.94 -5.92
CA GLY A 140 7.47 0.89 -4.59
C GLY A 140 8.59 -0.14 -4.43
N TRP A 141 8.97 -0.84 -5.51
CA TRP A 141 10.19 -1.63 -5.59
C TRP A 141 11.38 -0.80 -6.11
N ILE A 142 11.12 0.34 -6.77
CA ILE A 142 12.17 1.19 -7.32
C ILE A 142 12.89 1.88 -6.14
N PRO A 143 14.23 1.74 -6.02
CA PRO A 143 15.01 2.40 -4.98
C PRO A 143 14.69 3.90 -4.90
N TYR A 144 14.65 4.46 -3.69
CA TYR A 144 14.30 5.87 -3.39
C TYR A 144 12.87 6.30 -3.76
N PHE A 145 12.11 5.46 -4.46
CA PHE A 145 10.71 5.74 -4.79
C PHE A 145 9.75 5.34 -3.66
N GLY A 146 10.22 4.61 -2.65
CA GLY A 146 9.43 4.21 -1.48
C GLY A 146 8.78 5.41 -0.78
N LEU A 147 9.59 6.41 -0.42
CA LEU A 147 9.09 7.63 0.23
C LEU A 147 8.13 8.42 -0.68
N ILE A 148 8.48 8.60 -1.96
CA ILE A 148 7.68 9.35 -2.93
C ILE A 148 6.32 8.68 -3.12
N SER A 149 6.32 7.35 -3.31
CA SER A 149 5.09 6.59 -3.48
C SER A 149 4.22 6.59 -2.21
N GLY A 150 4.81 6.62 -1.01
CA GLY A 150 4.07 6.80 0.25
C GLY A 150 3.35 8.15 0.35
N LEU A 151 4.01 9.24 0.00
CA LEU A 151 3.38 10.58 -0.05
C LEU A 151 2.28 10.64 -1.12
N TRP A 152 2.52 10.00 -2.27
CA TRP A 152 1.52 9.87 -3.34
C TRP A 152 0.28 9.12 -2.85
N VAL A 153 0.45 7.99 -2.17
CA VAL A 153 -0.66 7.24 -1.56
C VAL A 153 -1.43 8.13 -0.59
N GLY A 154 -0.75 8.96 0.19
CA GLY A 154 -1.39 9.98 1.04
C GLY A 154 -2.34 10.88 0.26
N TYR A 155 -1.86 11.48 -0.83
CA TYR A 155 -2.71 12.27 -1.72
C TYR A 155 -3.91 11.47 -2.27
N LEU A 156 -3.71 10.19 -2.64
CA LEU A 156 -4.80 9.33 -3.12
C LEU A 156 -5.80 8.97 -2.03
N TYR A 157 -5.40 8.87 -0.76
CA TYR A 157 -6.34 8.72 0.35
C TYR A 157 -7.25 9.93 0.47
N VAL A 158 -6.72 11.16 0.32
CA VAL A 158 -7.56 12.37 0.33
C VAL A 158 -8.63 12.30 -0.76
N LEU A 159 -8.23 11.98 -1.99
CA LEU A 159 -9.16 11.85 -3.10
C LEU A 159 -10.17 10.72 -2.89
N GLY A 160 -9.71 9.56 -2.41
CA GLY A 160 -10.55 8.39 -2.18
C GLY A 160 -11.63 8.67 -1.15
N PHE A 161 -11.28 9.24 0.01
CA PHE A 161 -12.26 9.63 1.02
C PHE A 161 -13.21 10.71 0.50
N TRP A 162 -12.69 11.77 -0.12
CA TRP A 162 -13.51 12.85 -0.64
C TRP A 162 -14.51 12.39 -1.70
N LYS A 163 -14.09 11.53 -2.64
CA LYS A 163 -14.93 11.09 -3.76
C LYS A 163 -15.83 9.91 -3.42
N LEU A 164 -15.37 8.94 -2.62
CA LEU A 164 -16.13 7.71 -2.36
C LEU A 164 -16.94 7.76 -1.06
N HIS A 165 -16.54 8.60 -0.10
CA HIS A 165 -17.27 8.80 1.15
C HIS A 165 -17.88 10.19 1.27
N GLU A 166 -17.77 11.04 0.25
CA GLU A 166 -18.33 12.41 0.22
C GLU A 166 -17.92 13.25 1.44
N THR A 167 -16.72 13.00 1.97
CA THR A 167 -16.23 13.69 3.17
C THR A 167 -15.84 15.13 2.85
N GLY A 168 -15.84 16.01 3.87
CA GLY A 168 -15.28 17.35 3.71
C GLY A 168 -13.78 17.32 3.38
N LEU A 169 -13.34 18.12 2.40
CA LEU A 169 -11.95 18.12 1.94
C LEU A 169 -10.96 18.49 3.07
N GLY A 170 -11.24 19.56 3.83
CA GLY A 170 -10.39 20.01 4.94
C GLY A 170 -10.18 18.95 6.03
N PRO A 171 -11.26 18.40 6.63
CA PRO A 171 -11.15 17.30 7.60
C PRO A 171 -10.40 16.08 7.06
N THR A 172 -10.61 15.73 5.80
CA THR A 172 -9.92 14.61 5.14
C THR A 172 -8.42 14.86 5.02
N ILE A 173 -8.02 16.06 4.58
CA ILE A 173 -6.61 16.46 4.52
C ILE A 173 -5.97 16.40 5.91
N ALA A 174 -6.67 16.88 6.95
CA ALA A 174 -6.18 16.84 8.32
C ALA A 174 -5.95 15.41 8.81
N LEU A 175 -6.92 14.51 8.60
CA LEU A 175 -6.80 13.11 8.98
C LEU A 175 -5.64 12.42 8.25
N VAL A 176 -5.54 12.58 6.93
CA VAL A 176 -4.49 11.93 6.14
C VAL A 176 -3.10 12.42 6.57
N ASN A 177 -2.94 13.73 6.79
CA ASN A 177 -1.66 14.26 7.30
C ASN A 177 -1.35 13.75 8.72
N PHE A 178 -2.35 13.62 9.58
CA PHE A 178 -2.17 12.99 10.89
C PHE A 178 -1.67 11.55 10.75
N MET A 179 -2.27 10.75 9.86
CA MET A 179 -1.83 9.37 9.61
C MET A 179 -0.41 9.29 9.05
N ILE A 180 -0.06 10.18 8.11
CA ILE A 180 1.31 10.28 7.59
C ILE A 180 2.28 10.65 8.71
N GLY A 181 1.91 11.62 9.56
CA GLY A 181 2.70 12.01 10.73
C GLY A 181 2.94 10.86 11.70
N VAL A 182 1.90 10.07 12.00
CA VAL A 182 2.00 8.86 12.82
C VAL A 182 2.92 7.82 12.16
N GLN A 183 2.78 7.59 10.86
CA GLN A 183 3.61 6.63 10.13
C GLN A 183 5.08 7.05 10.11
N ILE A 184 5.36 8.35 9.89
CA ILE A 184 6.71 8.91 9.92
C ILE A 184 7.29 8.79 11.34
N ALA A 185 6.56 9.20 12.37
CA ALA A 185 7.00 9.10 13.76
C ALA A 185 7.28 7.64 14.15
N TRP A 186 6.40 6.71 13.77
CA TRP A 186 6.60 5.27 13.95
C TRP A 186 7.88 4.80 13.28
N ALA A 187 8.10 5.18 12.02
CA ALA A 187 9.27 4.76 11.27
C ALA A 187 10.57 5.38 11.81
N PHE A 188 10.54 6.60 12.37
CA PHE A 188 11.67 7.18 13.09
C PHE A 188 11.95 6.43 14.41
N VAL A 189 10.93 6.15 15.21
CA VAL A 189 11.10 5.46 16.50
C VAL A 189 11.60 4.04 16.30
N PHE A 190 10.97 3.25 15.43
CA PHE A 190 11.29 1.84 15.27
C PHE A 190 12.36 1.55 14.21
N GLY A 191 12.50 2.43 13.21
CA GLY A 191 13.46 2.25 12.12
C GLY A 191 14.82 2.89 12.36
N TRP A 192 14.95 3.86 13.27
CA TRP A 192 16.23 4.54 13.55
C TRP A 192 16.66 4.43 15.01
N ILE A 193 15.76 4.66 15.96
CA ILE A 193 16.12 4.64 17.39
C ILE A 193 16.23 3.21 17.91
N LEU A 194 15.36 2.32 17.45
CA LEU A 194 15.28 0.93 17.92
C LEU A 194 15.80 -0.08 16.89
N SER A 195 16.40 0.36 15.78
CA SER A 195 16.95 -0.60 14.81
C SER A 195 18.12 -1.35 15.46
N PRO A 196 18.09 -2.69 15.49
CA PRO A 196 19.28 -3.46 15.83
C PRO A 196 20.25 -3.26 14.67
N VAL A 197 21.24 -2.40 14.87
CA VAL A 197 22.39 -2.26 13.97
C VAL A 197 23.17 -3.57 13.99
#